data_AF-A0A382D346-F1
#
_entry.id   AF-A0A382D346-F1
#
_cell.length_a   1.000
_cell.length_b   1.000
_cell.length_c   1.000
_cell.angle_alpha   90.00
_cell.angle_beta   90.00
_cell.angle_gamma   90.00
#
_symmetry.space_group_name_H-M   'P 1'
#
loop_
_entity.id
_entity.type
_entity.pdbx_description
1 polymer ?
#
loop_
_entity_poly.entity_id
_entity_poly.type
_entity_poly.pdbx_seq_one_letter_code
_entity_poly.pdbx_strand_id
1 'polypeptide(L)'
;MGNGGTAIPLRFFMGIPTLKVNMQGSSYNWFFDTGAVICYVTEQIEEWEAPVDTYDDFYPGYGNFSTEVFEDEITLGTLNMKIKCGVLPSLLGMSL
;
A
#
# COMPACT_ATOMS: atom_id res chain seq x y z
N MET A 1 -27.74 1.18 -18.22
CA MET A 1 -26.40 0.65 -18.51
C MET A 1 -25.72 0.45 -17.17
N GLY A 2 -25.42 -0.79 -16.78
CA GLY A 2 -24.77 -1.05 -15.50
C GLY A 2 -23.32 -0.57 -15.56
N ASN A 3 -22.86 0.13 -14.52
CA ASN A 3 -21.44 0.46 -14.38
C ASN A 3 -20.67 -0.85 -14.27
N GLY A 4 -19.94 -1.22 -15.32
CA GLY A 4 -19.13 -2.44 -15.38
C GLY A 4 -17.90 -2.29 -14.48
N GLY A 5 -18.06 -2.58 -13.19
CA GLY A 5 -16.97 -2.66 -12.22
C GLY A 5 -16.57 -4.11 -11.96
N THR A 6 -15.31 -4.33 -11.58
CA THR A 6 -14.83 -5.62 -11.09
C THR A 6 -15.01 -5.68 -9.58
N ALA A 7 -15.76 -6.68 -9.09
CA ALA A 7 -15.89 -6.91 -7.66
C ALA A 7 -14.59 -7.49 -7.10
N ILE A 8 -13.99 -6.79 -6.14
CA ILE A 8 -12.79 -7.25 -5.44
C ILE A 8 -13.19 -7.64 -4.01
N PRO A 9 -12.95 -8.89 -3.58
CA PRO A 9 -13.37 -9.34 -2.26
C PRO A 9 -12.51 -8.71 -1.18
N LEU A 10 -13.17 -8.05 -0.21
CA LEU A 10 -12.54 -7.65 1.03
C LEU A 10 -12.40 -8.84 1.97
N ARG A 11 -11.29 -8.87 2.70
CA ARG A 11 -11.14 -9.64 3.93
C ARG A 11 -11.02 -8.68 5.10
N PHE A 12 -10.94 -9.21 6.31
CA PHE A 12 -10.80 -8.40 7.50
C PHE A 12 -9.74 -9.02 8.41
N PHE A 13 -8.86 -8.17 8.93
CA PHE A 13 -7.91 -8.51 9.99
C PHE A 13 -8.20 -7.58 11.17
N MET A 14 -8.58 -8.15 12.32
CA MET A 14 -8.97 -7.39 13.51
C MET A 14 -10.04 -6.30 13.24
N GLY A 15 -10.95 -6.56 12.29
CA GLY A 15 -12.00 -5.61 11.89
C GLY A 15 -11.58 -4.57 10.85
N ILE A 16 -10.29 -4.51 10.48
CA ILE A 16 -9.76 -3.62 9.44
C ILE A 16 -9.88 -4.31 8.08
N PRO A 17 -10.46 -3.66 7.05
CA PRO A 17 -10.58 -4.23 5.73
C PRO A 17 -9.21 -4.48 5.09
N THR A 18 -9.04 -5.63 4.47
CA THR A 18 -7.84 -6.00 3.71
C THR A 18 -8.16 -6.44 2.29
N LEU A 19 -7.22 -6.20 1.40
CA LEU A 19 -7.25 -6.60 -0.01
C LEU A 19 -6.11 -7.57 -0.28
N LYS A 20 -6.38 -8.60 -1.09
CA LYS A 20 -5.31 -9.44 -1.62
C LYS A 20 -4.66 -8.75 -2.81
N VAL A 21 -3.37 -8.45 -2.67
CA VAL A 21 -2.55 -7.75 -3.67
C VAL A 21 -1.41 -8.68 -4.10
N ASN A 22 -1.15 -8.78 -5.39
CA ASN A 22 0.09 -9.40 -5.87
C ASN A 22 1.07 -8.31 -6.29
N MET A 23 2.32 -8.43 -5.87
CA MET A 23 3.42 -7.50 -6.17
C MET A 23 4.71 -8.32 -6.22
N GLN A 24 5.59 -8.08 -7.19
CA GLN A 24 6.86 -8.83 -7.35
C GLN A 24 6.68 -10.37 -7.30
N GLY A 25 5.62 -10.89 -7.94
CA GLY A 25 5.32 -12.33 -7.96
C GLY A 25 4.85 -12.93 -6.63
N SER A 26 4.74 -12.14 -5.57
CA SER A 26 4.29 -12.54 -4.24
C SER A 26 2.89 -12.02 -3.93
N SER A 27 2.16 -12.71 -3.05
CA SER A 27 0.78 -12.37 -2.67
C SER A 27 0.71 -11.90 -1.22
N TYR A 28 0.16 -10.71 -1.01
CA TYR A 28 0.08 -10.01 0.27
C TYR A 28 -1.37 -9.68 0.63
N ASN A 29 -1.65 -9.50 1.94
CA ASN A 29 -2.89 -8.90 2.39
C ASN A 29 -2.58 -7.47 2.86
N TRP A 30 -3.02 -6.48 2.09
CA TRP A 30 -2.81 -5.07 2.40
C TRP A 30 -4.01 -4.50 3.12
N PHE A 31 -3.80 -3.57 4.05
CA PHE A 31 -4.91 -2.80 4.62
C PHE A 31 -5.49 -1.86 3.56
N PHE A 32 -6.81 -1.84 3.47
CA PHE A 32 -7.51 -0.93 2.58
C PHE A 32 -7.86 0.35 3.33
N ASP A 33 -6.94 1.31 3.26
CA ASP A 33 -7.09 2.63 3.86
C ASP A 33 -7.55 3.64 2.82
N THR A 34 -8.78 4.15 2.98
CA THR A 34 -9.33 5.19 2.10
C THR A 34 -8.81 6.60 2.44
N GLY A 35 -8.10 6.76 3.56
CA GLY A 35 -7.49 8.03 3.99
C GLY A 35 -6.07 8.25 3.47
N ALA A 36 -5.41 7.20 2.96
CA ALA A 36 -4.04 7.28 2.45
C ALA A 36 -4.00 7.76 0.99
N VAL A 37 -3.05 8.64 0.66
CA VAL A 37 -2.85 9.17 -0.70
C VAL A 37 -1.92 8.28 -1.53
N ILE A 38 -0.95 7.64 -0.90
CA ILE A 38 -0.05 6.66 -1.49
C ILE A 38 -0.14 5.33 -0.75
N CYS A 39 0.41 4.27 -1.35
CA CYS A 39 0.54 2.97 -0.68
C CYS A 39 1.73 2.95 0.27
N TYR A 40 1.74 1.98 1.17
CA TYR A 40 2.81 1.81 2.15
C TYR A 40 3.16 0.34 2.36
N VAL A 41 4.46 0.06 2.48
CA VAL A 41 5.01 -1.22 2.94
C VAL A 41 5.75 -1.02 4.27
N THR A 42 5.89 -2.07 5.07
CA THR A 42 6.61 -2.02 6.35
C THR A 42 8.12 -2.14 6.19
N GLU A 43 8.56 -2.75 5.09
CA GLU A 43 9.96 -2.96 4.74
C GLU A 43 10.16 -2.62 3.27
N GLN A 44 11.32 -2.06 2.93
CA GLN A 44 11.66 -1.75 1.54
C GLN A 44 11.79 -3.04 0.72
N ILE A 45 11.26 -3.01 -0.49
CA ILE A 45 11.40 -4.09 -1.46
C ILE A 45 12.81 -4.07 -2.04
N GLU A 46 13.46 -5.23 -2.16
CA GLU A 46 14.88 -5.34 -2.55
C GLU A 46 15.14 -4.74 -3.94
N GLU A 47 14.19 -4.87 -4.86
CA GLU A 47 14.26 -4.34 -6.23
C GLU A 47 14.11 -2.80 -6.31
N TRP A 48 13.71 -2.13 -5.23
CA TRP A 48 13.54 -0.69 -5.20
C TRP A 48 14.88 0.00 -4.89
N GLU A 49 15.67 0.27 -5.92
CA GLU A 49 17.02 0.85 -5.77
C GLU A 49 17.05 2.38 -5.69
N ALA A 50 16.16 3.08 -6.41
CA ALA A 50 16.17 4.54 -6.51
C ALA A 50 14.75 5.11 -6.37
N PRO A 51 14.51 6.02 -5.41
CA PRO A 51 13.20 6.63 -5.25
C PRO A 51 12.90 7.60 -6.38
N VAL A 52 11.63 7.69 -6.74
CA VAL A 52 11.13 8.61 -7.77
C VAL A 52 10.65 9.95 -7.17
N ASP A 53 10.41 9.98 -5.86
CA ASP A 53 9.87 11.14 -5.14
C ASP A 53 10.12 11.01 -3.63
N THR A 54 9.73 12.04 -2.88
CA THR A 54 9.58 11.98 -1.42
C THR A 54 8.19 12.46 -1.03
N TYR A 55 7.60 11.88 0.01
CA TYR A 55 6.26 12.25 0.46
C TYR A 55 6.23 12.49 1.96
N ASP A 56 5.74 13.67 2.35
CA ASP A 56 5.46 14.03 3.73
C ASP A 56 4.02 13.62 4.07
N ASP A 57 3.84 12.88 5.16
CA ASP A 57 2.53 12.45 5.63
C ASP A 57 2.40 12.53 7.15
N PHE A 58 1.20 12.28 7.66
CA PHE A 58 0.86 12.30 9.06
C PHE A 58 0.03 11.07 9.44
N TYR A 59 0.49 10.34 10.46
CA TYR A 59 -0.29 9.25 11.06
C TYR A 59 -0.70 9.59 12.51
N PRO A 60 -2.00 9.54 12.85
CA PRO A 60 -2.46 9.80 14.22
C PRO A 60 -1.75 8.92 15.26
N GLY A 61 -1.15 9.54 16.28
CA GLY A 61 -0.40 8.85 17.32
C GLY A 61 1.09 8.67 17.03
N TYR A 62 1.51 8.72 15.76
CA TYR A 62 2.93 8.79 15.38
C TYR A 62 3.39 10.23 15.15
N GLY A 63 2.58 11.03 14.45
CA GLY A 63 2.91 12.39 14.03
C GLY A 63 3.29 12.48 12.54
N ASN A 64 3.98 13.56 12.18
CA ASN A 64 4.47 13.77 10.82
C ASN A 64 5.66 12.86 10.53
N PHE A 65 5.78 12.40 9.29
CA PHE A 65 6.94 11.67 8.79
C PHE A 65 7.14 11.95 7.31
N SER A 66 8.36 11.70 6.83
CA SER A 66 8.71 11.74 5.42
C SER A 66 9.15 10.35 4.99
N THR A 67 8.83 9.96 3.76
CA THR A 67 9.28 8.69 3.18
C THR A 67 9.76 8.89 1.75
N GLU A 68 10.73 8.10 1.36
CA GLU A 68 11.09 7.91 -0.05
C GLU A 68 9.95 7.16 -0.75
N VAL A 69 9.64 7.56 -1.98
CA VAL A 69 8.54 6.97 -2.77
C VAL A 69 9.11 6.24 -3.97
N PHE A 70 8.61 5.03 -4.18
CA PHE A 70 8.94 4.17 -5.30
C PHE A 70 7.70 3.91 -6.15
N GLU A 71 7.90 3.51 -7.40
CA GLU A 71 6.82 3.03 -8.26
C GLU A 71 6.94 1.52 -8.45
N ASP A 72 5.82 0.82 -8.37
CA ASP A 72 5.72 -0.60 -8.67
C ASP A 72 4.38 -0.94 -9.32
N GLU A 73 4.27 -2.13 -9.89
CA GLU A 73 3.04 -2.68 -10.42
C GLU A 73 2.44 -3.69 -9.46
N ILE A 74 1.15 -3.51 -9.18
CA ILE A 74 0.36 -4.46 -8.41
C ILE A 74 -0.75 -5.07 -9.26
N THR A 75 -1.12 -6.29 -8.91
CA THR A 75 -2.34 -6.92 -9.39
C THR A 75 -3.37 -7.00 -8.25
N LEU A 76 -4.54 -6.41 -8.48
CA LEU A 76 -5.71 -6.48 -7.62
C LEU A 76 -6.85 -7.18 -8.36
N GLY A 77 -7.07 -8.47 -8.06
CA GLY A 77 -8.00 -9.29 -8.84
C GLY A 77 -7.52 -9.46 -10.28
N THR A 78 -8.21 -8.84 -11.24
CA THR A 78 -7.82 -8.80 -12.66
C THR A 78 -7.25 -7.45 -13.10
N LEU A 79 -7.15 -6.48 -12.18
CA LEU A 79 -6.65 -5.14 -12.45
C LEU A 79 -5.13 -5.12 -12.22
N ASN A 80 -4.38 -4.73 -13.23
CA ASN A 80 -2.98 -4.36 -13.08
C ASN A 80 -2.88 -2.84 -13.04
N MET A 81 -2.15 -2.31 -12.07
CA MET A 81 -2.00 -0.87 -11.90
C MET A 81 -0.65 -0.53 -11.33
N LYS A 82 -0.11 0.62 -11.76
CA LYS A 82 1.05 1.24 -11.13
C LYS A 82 0.62 1.96 -9.87
N ILE A 83 1.44 1.84 -8.83
CA ILE A 83 1.25 2.53 -7.56
C ILE A 83 2.47 3.37 -7.23
N LYS A 84 2.26 4.42 -6.43
CA LYS A 84 3.32 5.06 -5.65
C LYS A 84 3.31 4.45 -4.26
N CYS A 85 4.45 4.01 -3.78
CA CYS A 85 4.56 3.34 -2.49
C CYS A 85 5.73 3.88 -1.68
N GLY A 86 5.45 4.27 -0.44
CA GLY A 86 6.47 4.61 0.54
C GLY A 86 6.78 3.43 1.46
N VAL A 87 7.85 3.56 2.24
CA VAL A 87 8.17 2.64 3.34
C VAL A 87 7.79 3.32 4.66
N LEU A 88 6.98 2.65 5.48
CA LEU A 88 6.62 3.17 6.80
C LEU A 88 7.87 3.27 7.68
N PRO A 89 7.95 4.30 8.54
CA PRO A 89 8.93 4.31 9.62
C PRO A 89 8.79 3.02 10.44
N SER A 90 9.91 2.38 10.79
CA SER A 90 9.89 1.02 11.37
C SER A 90 9.00 0.90 12.60
N LEU A 91 8.97 1.92 13.47
CA LEU A 91 8.11 1.91 14.66
C LEU A 91 6.61 1.90 14.31
N LEU A 92 6.21 2.64 13.27
CA LEU A 92 4.85 2.66 12.77
C LEU A 92 4.52 1.33 12.06
N GLY A 93 5.44 0.81 11.23
CA GLY A 93 5.28 -0.46 10.54
C GLY A 93 5.15 -1.67 11.47
N MET A 94 5.76 -1.63 12.66
CA MET A 94 5.59 -2.68 13.69
C MET A 94 4.27 -2.60 14.45
N SER A 95 3.58 -1.45 14.41
CA SER A 95 2.34 -1.22 15.16
C SER A 95 1.06 -1.55 14.38
N LEU A 96 1.19 -1.72 13.06
CA LEU A 96 0.11 -1.95 12.11
C LEU A 96 0.03 -3.42 11.69
#